data_AF-A0A554L6B7-F1
#
_entry.id   AF-A0A554L6B7-F1
#
_cell.length_a   1.000
_cell.length_b   1.000
_cell.length_c   1.000
_cell.angle_alpha   90.00
_cell.angle_beta   90.00
_cell.angle_gamma   90.00
#
_symmetry.space_group_name_H-M   'P 1'
#
loop_
_entity.id
_entity.type
_entity.pdbx_description
1 polymer ?
#
loop_
_entity_poly.entity_id
_entity_poly.type
_entity_poly.pdbx_seq_one_letter_code
_entity_poly.pdbx_strand_id
1 'polypeptide(L)'
;MLKEAENLVRQTNGDMEMLFPLNGGTFQAEWEHSYGNDVFNPSPEHFSDFVHGRTRIKRGEHKLLFGVTLNGVCPADCLDCPFGRTIMAKLYELETNRKLTLARPITPPELQSALKEAHKIGVEQDILTPEESFSAGALLAGDPSYSPHIAELIATVAQIPGCDSCRWSTIAADTLYNVLEAFRLGAVKANVANPNHTANFQVSVHSTNHALRVQHTGVTRLLPLEEIARAAKNLHGITGRKMSLSFVLHAGSVIDPEELNRTFSPDDTIISLRPIYSSTTHPIDPNRLIALYSRLRNDGRDVVYMPPSQDGTIDGRPIELHNMRSQSLGL
;
A
#
# COMPACT_ATOMS: atom_id res chain seq x y z
N MET A 1 29.32 13.05 11.02
CA MET A 1 27.87 13.19 10.73
C MET A 1 27.43 12.40 9.50
N LEU A 2 28.18 12.32 8.39
CA LEU A 2 27.83 11.38 7.29
C LEU A 2 28.05 9.88 7.64
N LYS A 3 29.09 9.55 8.43
CA LYS A 3 29.43 8.16 8.79
C LYS A 3 28.47 7.45 9.76
N GLU A 4 27.53 8.16 10.39
CA GLU A 4 26.52 7.54 11.27
C GLU A 4 25.21 7.23 10.54
N ALA A 5 25.01 7.76 9.32
CA ALA A 5 23.88 7.43 8.46
C ALA A 5 24.13 6.20 7.56
N GLU A 6 25.40 5.79 7.39
CA GLU A 6 25.80 4.68 6.51
C GLU A 6 25.44 3.28 7.04
N ASN A 7 25.07 3.11 8.32
CA ASN A 7 25.10 1.80 8.99
C ASN A 7 23.74 1.09 9.24
N LEU A 8 22.67 1.43 8.52
CA LEU A 8 21.42 0.66 8.64
C LEU A 8 20.72 0.42 7.31
N VAL A 9 21.49 -0.02 6.31
CA VAL A 9 20.93 -0.67 5.11
C VAL A 9 20.70 -2.14 5.45
N ARG A 10 19.44 -2.56 5.62
CA ARG A 10 19.10 -3.98 5.71
C ARG A 10 18.65 -4.44 4.33
N GLN A 11 19.50 -5.18 3.63
CA GLN A 11 19.11 -5.88 2.41
C GLN A 11 18.38 -7.16 2.79
N THR A 12 17.05 -7.16 2.73
CA THR A 12 16.26 -8.40 2.87
C THR A 12 15.64 -8.74 1.52
N ASN A 13 16.15 -9.81 0.88
CA ASN A 13 15.57 -10.48 -0.31
C ASN A 13 14.87 -9.59 -1.38
N GLY A 14 15.49 -8.46 -1.69
CA GLY A 14 15.18 -7.61 -2.84
C GLY A 14 14.38 -6.35 -2.56
N ASP A 15 14.15 -6.01 -1.29
CA ASP A 15 13.65 -4.70 -0.87
C ASP A 15 14.74 -4.00 -0.04
N MET A 16 15.07 -2.76 -0.37
CA MET A 16 16.05 -1.96 0.39
C MET A 16 15.33 -1.01 1.32
N GLU A 17 15.40 -1.27 2.62
CA GLU A 17 14.91 -0.36 3.65
C GLU A 17 16.02 0.62 4.08
N MET A 18 15.69 1.91 4.09
CA MET A 18 16.57 2.99 4.54
C MET A 18 15.86 3.88 5.55
N LEU A 19 16.48 4.10 6.71
CA LEU A 19 16.00 5.03 7.72
C LEU A 19 16.73 6.37 7.60
N PHE A 20 16.00 7.47 7.45
CA PHE A 20 16.58 8.81 7.35
C PHE A 20 16.12 9.71 8.51
N PRO A 21 17.07 10.35 9.22
CA PRO A 21 16.76 11.32 10.26
C PRO A 21 16.42 12.69 9.65
N LEU A 22 15.26 13.25 9.99
CA LEU A 22 14.86 14.62 9.67
C LEU A 22 14.52 15.40 10.95
N ASN A 23 14.40 16.73 10.82
CA ASN A 23 13.87 17.56 11.90
C ASN A 23 12.46 17.07 12.27
N GLY A 24 12.31 16.49 13.46
CA GLY A 24 11.03 16.00 13.96
C GLY A 24 10.83 14.48 13.96
N GLY A 25 11.77 13.69 13.41
CA GLY A 25 11.70 12.22 13.51
C GLY A 25 12.62 11.46 12.55
N THR A 26 12.62 10.14 12.69
CA THR A 26 13.24 9.21 11.72
C THR A 26 12.12 8.60 10.89
N PHE A 27 12.34 8.48 9.59
CA PHE A 27 11.36 7.98 8.65
C PHE A 27 11.97 6.85 7.81
N GLN A 28 11.10 5.97 7.30
CA GLN A 28 11.48 4.79 6.52
C GLN A 28 11.19 5.01 5.04
N ALA A 29 12.21 4.84 4.20
CA ALA A 29 12.08 4.71 2.76
C ALA A 29 12.36 3.25 2.40
N GLU A 30 11.61 2.72 1.45
CA GLU A 30 11.77 1.35 0.97
C GLU A 30 11.79 1.37 -0.55
N TRP A 31 12.75 0.68 -1.14
CA TRP A 31 12.75 0.44 -2.57
C TRP A 31 12.26 -0.97 -2.81
N GLU A 32 11.09 -1.11 -3.41
CA GLU A 32 10.52 -2.40 -3.78
C GLU A 32 10.56 -2.57 -5.30
N HIS A 33 10.80 -3.80 -5.74
CA HIS A 33 10.47 -4.15 -7.12
C HIS A 33 8.96 -4.23 -7.30
N SER A 34 8.45 -3.56 -8.32
CA SER A 34 7.08 -3.80 -8.74
C SER A 34 6.91 -5.20 -9.32
N TYR A 35 5.71 -5.75 -9.25
CA TYR A 35 5.37 -6.95 -10.03
C TYR A 35 5.19 -6.54 -11.50
N GLY A 36 5.79 -7.30 -12.42
CA GLY A 36 5.66 -7.06 -13.87
C GLY A 36 4.23 -7.27 -14.39
N ASN A 37 4.00 -7.02 -15.68
CA ASN A 37 2.65 -7.04 -16.29
C ASN A 37 1.88 -8.36 -16.11
N ASP A 38 2.57 -9.46 -15.83
CA ASP A 38 2.00 -10.79 -15.63
C ASP A 38 0.99 -10.86 -14.46
N VAL A 39 1.01 -9.89 -13.53
CA VAL A 39 0.05 -9.83 -12.42
C VAL A 39 -1.29 -9.17 -12.76
N PHE A 40 -1.34 -8.42 -13.85
CA PHE A 40 -2.53 -7.70 -14.26
C PHE A 40 -3.35 -8.57 -15.21
N ASN A 41 -4.57 -8.95 -14.81
CA ASN A 41 -5.47 -9.76 -15.62
C ASN A 41 -4.84 -11.03 -16.25
N PRO A 42 -4.05 -11.85 -15.52
CA PRO A 42 -3.57 -13.12 -16.07
C PRO A 42 -4.71 -14.00 -16.58
N SER A 43 -4.44 -14.87 -17.55
CA SER A 43 -5.44 -15.87 -17.95
C SER A 43 -5.78 -16.77 -16.75
N PRO A 44 -6.98 -17.38 -16.67
CA PRO A 44 -7.33 -18.28 -15.58
C PRO A 44 -6.31 -19.42 -15.39
N GLU A 45 -5.73 -19.92 -16.48
CA GLU A 45 -4.68 -20.94 -16.46
C GLU A 45 -3.40 -20.42 -15.80
N HIS A 46 -2.88 -19.27 -16.27
CA HIS A 46 -1.69 -18.65 -15.68
C HIS A 46 -1.92 -18.24 -14.21
N PHE A 47 -3.11 -17.74 -13.88
CA PHE A 47 -3.48 -17.42 -12.50
C PHE A 47 -3.45 -18.66 -11.61
N SER A 48 -4.01 -19.79 -12.09
CA SER A 48 -3.96 -21.06 -11.37
C SER A 48 -2.51 -21.51 -11.12
N ASP A 49 -1.63 -21.32 -12.10
CA ASP A 49 -0.21 -21.64 -11.95
C ASP A 49 0.49 -20.73 -10.93
N PHE A 50 0.15 -19.43 -10.85
CA PHE A 50 0.66 -18.54 -9.81
C PHE A 50 0.20 -18.96 -8.41
N VAL A 51 -1.10 -19.25 -8.25
CA VAL A 51 -1.69 -19.63 -6.96
C VAL A 51 -1.08 -20.94 -6.43
N HIS A 52 -0.74 -21.87 -7.32
CA HIS A 52 -0.10 -23.14 -6.96
C HIS A 52 1.44 -23.08 -6.94
N GLY A 53 2.05 -21.89 -7.12
CA GLY A 53 3.51 -21.74 -7.12
C GLY A 53 4.24 -22.42 -8.28
N ARG A 54 3.53 -22.77 -9.37
CA ARG A 54 4.10 -23.44 -10.55
C ARG A 54 4.83 -22.49 -11.49
N THR A 55 4.49 -21.19 -11.41
CA THR A 55 5.13 -20.14 -12.19
C THR A 55 5.59 -19.01 -11.27
N ARG A 56 6.78 -18.47 -11.52
CA ARG A 56 7.32 -17.29 -10.82
C ARG A 56 6.86 -16.01 -11.52
N ILE A 57 6.49 -15.02 -10.73
CA ILE A 57 6.17 -13.69 -11.24
C ILE A 57 7.47 -12.92 -11.46
N LYS A 58 7.62 -12.35 -12.66
CA LYS A 58 8.76 -11.49 -12.97
C LYS A 58 8.64 -10.19 -12.19
N ARG A 59 9.70 -9.82 -11.48
CA ARG A 59 9.88 -8.49 -10.91
C ARG A 59 10.10 -7.49 -12.06
N GLY A 60 9.43 -6.35 -11.99
CA GLY A 60 9.56 -5.22 -12.89
C GLY A 60 10.48 -4.14 -12.31
N GLU A 61 10.24 -2.90 -12.72
CA GLU A 61 11.00 -1.72 -12.32
C GLU A 61 10.94 -1.46 -10.81
N HIS A 62 11.97 -0.79 -10.30
CA HIS A 62 12.02 -0.30 -8.93
C HIS A 62 10.98 0.79 -8.70
N LYS A 63 10.34 0.77 -7.54
CA LYS A 63 9.46 1.84 -7.08
C LYS A 63 9.97 2.34 -5.75
N LEU A 64 10.05 3.67 -5.63
CA LEU A 64 10.29 4.30 -4.34
C LEU A 64 9.00 4.20 -3.52
N LEU A 65 8.94 3.25 -2.61
CA LEU A 65 7.93 3.26 -1.58
C LEU A 65 8.40 4.15 -0.46
N PHE A 66 7.51 5.04 -0.06
CA PHE A 66 7.81 5.92 1.03
C PHE A 66 6.87 5.57 2.17
N GLY A 67 7.45 5.00 3.21
CA GLY A 67 6.79 4.80 4.48
C GLY A 67 6.68 6.11 5.19
N VAL A 68 5.80 6.98 4.66
CA VAL A 68 5.40 8.15 5.41
C VAL A 68 4.61 7.59 6.55
N THR A 69 5.12 7.70 7.78
CA THR A 69 4.26 7.59 8.95
C THR A 69 3.32 8.79 8.90
N LEU A 70 2.22 8.68 8.15
CA LEU A 70 1.26 9.76 7.95
C LEU A 70 0.72 10.29 9.27
N ASN A 71 0.73 9.45 10.31
CA ASN A 71 0.29 9.74 11.67
C ASN A 71 1.22 9.17 12.77
N GLY A 72 2.50 8.88 12.47
CA GLY A 72 3.40 8.19 13.41
C GLY A 72 3.09 6.71 13.65
N VAL A 73 1.93 6.44 14.27
CA VAL A 73 1.32 5.13 14.48
C VAL A 73 -0.03 5.13 13.79
N CYS A 74 -0.34 4.08 13.03
CA CYS A 74 -1.65 3.98 12.41
C CYS A 74 -2.72 3.83 13.52
N PRO A 75 -3.74 4.72 13.60
CA PRO A 75 -4.82 4.55 14.56
C PRO A 75 -5.67 3.31 14.25
N ALA A 76 -5.66 2.86 13.00
CA ALA A 76 -6.29 1.61 12.60
C ALA A 76 -5.44 0.43 13.04
N ASP A 77 -6.10 -0.59 13.58
CA ASP A 77 -5.49 -1.83 14.03
C ASP A 77 -5.83 -2.94 13.03
N CYS A 78 -5.47 -2.70 11.77
CA CYS A 78 -5.77 -3.62 10.70
C CYS A 78 -5.14 -4.98 10.99
N LEU A 79 -5.92 -6.03 10.75
CA LEU A 79 -5.52 -7.42 10.93
C LEU A 79 -4.23 -7.69 10.16
N ASP A 80 -3.24 -8.23 10.86
CA ASP A 80 -1.91 -8.58 10.34
C ASP A 80 -1.14 -7.42 9.71
N CYS A 81 -1.56 -6.17 9.96
CA CYS A 81 -0.81 -4.99 9.54
C CYS A 81 0.39 -4.79 10.47
N PRO A 82 1.63 -4.80 9.94
CA PRO A 82 2.84 -4.62 10.76
C PRO A 82 2.90 -3.26 11.48
N PHE A 83 2.06 -2.31 11.06
CA PHE A 83 1.97 -0.93 11.57
C PHE A 83 0.70 -0.66 12.39
N GLY A 84 -0.10 -1.70 12.66
CA GLY A 84 -1.29 -1.61 13.51
C GLY A 84 -0.94 -1.24 14.95
N ARG A 85 -1.78 -0.40 15.57
CA ARG A 85 -1.53 0.16 16.91
C ARG A 85 -1.24 -0.90 17.97
N THR A 86 -1.94 -2.02 17.98
CA THR A 86 -1.78 -3.05 19.03
C THR A 86 -0.50 -3.83 18.87
N ILE A 87 -0.11 -4.14 17.63
CA ILE A 87 1.15 -4.83 17.32
C ILE A 87 2.33 -3.91 17.64
N MET A 88 2.26 -2.64 17.25
CA MET A 88 3.30 -1.65 17.54
C MET A 88 3.41 -1.35 19.03
N ALA A 89 2.29 -1.27 19.77
CA ALA A 89 2.30 -1.09 21.22
C ALA A 89 3.00 -2.25 21.93
N LYS A 90 2.67 -3.49 21.57
CA LYS A 90 3.30 -4.69 22.15
C LYS A 90 4.79 -4.77 21.83
N LEU A 91 5.21 -4.50 20.59
CA LEU A 91 6.62 -4.53 20.21
C LEU A 91 7.45 -3.47 20.94
N TYR A 92 6.96 -2.22 21.02
CA TYR A 92 7.70 -1.15 21.69
C TYR A 92 7.73 -1.28 23.22
N GLU A 93 6.66 -1.79 23.85
CA GLU A 93 6.65 -2.10 25.29
C GLU A 93 7.63 -3.23 25.63
N LEU A 94 7.76 -4.23 24.75
CA LEU A 94 8.70 -5.35 24.93
C LEU A 94 10.16 -4.93 24.72
N GLU A 95 10.45 -4.00 23.81
CA GLU A 95 11.82 -3.76 23.35
C GLU A 95 12.49 -2.50 23.91
N THR A 96 11.75 -1.45 24.28
CA THR A 96 12.40 -0.12 24.46
C THR A 96 12.12 0.62 25.76
N ASN A 97 11.24 0.12 26.64
CA ASN A 97 10.85 0.80 27.89
C ASN A 97 10.41 2.29 27.69
N ARG A 98 10.07 2.68 26.45
CA ARG A 98 9.67 4.03 26.07
C ARG A 98 8.13 4.10 25.99
N LYS A 99 7.54 5.12 26.62
CA LYS A 99 6.11 5.42 26.44
C LYS A 99 5.88 5.93 25.01
N LEU A 100 4.95 5.29 24.31
CA LEU A 100 4.52 5.69 22.97
C LEU A 100 3.75 7.01 23.02
N THR A 101 4.34 8.08 22.49
CA THR A 101 3.61 9.29 22.12
C THR A 101 3.01 9.07 20.74
N LEU A 102 1.70 9.26 20.58
CA LEU A 102 1.06 9.34 19.26
C LEU A 102 1.81 10.40 18.44
N ALA A 103 2.49 10.01 17.36
CA ALA A 103 3.19 11.00 16.55
C ALA A 103 2.18 11.80 15.74
N ARG A 104 2.47 13.08 15.56
CA ARG A 104 1.62 14.01 14.80
C ARG A 104 1.59 13.64 13.31
N PRO A 105 0.56 14.07 12.56
CA PRO A 105 0.57 13.93 11.13
C PRO A 105 1.75 14.61 10.45
N ILE A 106 2.24 14.01 9.36
CA ILE A 106 3.28 14.64 8.52
C ILE A 106 2.74 15.89 7.82
N THR A 107 3.59 16.90 7.69
CA THR A 107 3.28 18.13 6.96
C THR A 107 3.82 18.10 5.52
N PRO A 108 3.28 18.92 4.61
CA PRO A 108 3.80 19.01 3.24
C PRO A 108 5.30 19.34 3.12
N PRO A 109 5.87 20.29 3.88
CA PRO A 109 7.32 20.56 3.83
C PRO A 109 8.18 19.36 4.25
N GLU A 110 7.73 18.59 5.24
CA GLU A 110 8.44 17.39 5.71
C GLU A 110 8.43 16.29 4.63
N LEU A 111 7.26 16.03 4.03
CA LEU A 111 7.16 15.07 2.93
C LEU A 111 8.03 15.48 1.74
N GLN A 112 8.02 16.77 1.39
CA GLN A 112 8.85 17.30 0.30
C GLN A 112 10.34 17.12 0.57
N SER A 113 10.80 17.48 1.77
CA SER A 113 12.20 17.32 2.16
C SER A 113 12.62 15.86 2.10
N ALA A 114 11.76 14.96 2.57
CA ALA A 114 12.04 13.55 2.62
C ALA A 114 12.13 12.89 1.24
N LEU A 115 11.19 13.21 0.33
CA LEU A 115 11.22 12.67 -1.03
C LEU A 115 12.44 13.16 -1.83
N LYS A 116 12.85 14.42 -1.62
CA LYS A 116 14.08 14.95 -2.23
C LYS A 116 15.33 14.24 -1.72
N GLU A 117 15.42 13.98 -0.42
CA GLU A 117 16.56 13.26 0.14
C GLU A 117 16.58 11.79 -0.30
N ALA A 118 15.42 11.12 -0.32
CA ALA A 118 15.30 9.74 -0.79
C ALA A 118 15.73 9.60 -2.26
N HIS A 119 15.30 10.51 -3.13
CA HIS A 119 15.75 10.55 -4.52
C HIS A 119 17.26 10.75 -4.64
N LYS A 120 17.82 11.72 -3.90
CA LYS A 120 19.25 11.99 -3.87
C LYS A 120 20.05 10.75 -3.44
N ILE A 121 19.62 10.06 -2.38
CA ILE A 121 20.27 8.82 -1.92
C ILE A 121 20.16 7.73 -2.99
N GLY A 122 19.00 7.58 -3.63
CA GLY A 122 18.82 6.63 -4.73
C GLY A 122 19.84 6.84 -5.86
N VAL A 123 20.11 8.10 -6.20
CA VAL A 123 21.16 8.47 -7.17
C VAL A 123 22.57 8.22 -6.64
N GLU A 124 22.86 8.59 -5.39
CA GLU A 124 24.18 8.38 -4.76
C GLU A 124 24.55 6.90 -4.58
N GLN A 125 23.55 6.02 -4.53
CA GLN A 125 23.72 4.56 -4.36
C GLN A 125 23.63 3.79 -5.69
N ASP A 126 23.59 4.49 -6.84
CA ASP A 126 23.42 3.89 -8.17
C ASP A 126 22.15 3.02 -8.30
N ILE A 127 21.12 3.33 -7.51
CA ILE A 127 19.79 2.68 -7.55
C ILE A 127 18.93 3.33 -8.64
N LEU A 128 19.06 4.65 -8.80
CA LEU A 128 18.43 5.44 -9.86
C LEU A 128 19.50 6.21 -10.62
N THR A 129 19.30 6.43 -11.92
CA THR A 129 20.09 7.44 -12.64
C THR A 129 19.54 8.85 -12.37
N PRO A 130 20.35 9.92 -12.49
CA PRO A 130 19.88 11.29 -12.23
C PRO A 130 18.69 11.74 -13.09
N GLU A 131 18.54 11.15 -14.28
CA GLU A 131 17.47 11.43 -15.23
C GLU A 131 16.28 10.46 -15.12
N GLU A 132 16.40 9.41 -14.31
CA GLU A 132 15.36 8.40 -14.16
C GLU A 132 14.17 8.94 -13.35
N SER A 133 12.97 8.67 -13.83
CA SER A 133 11.77 8.98 -13.06
C SER A 133 11.50 7.91 -12.01
N PHE A 134 10.85 8.30 -10.91
CA PHE A 134 10.43 7.38 -9.88
C PHE A 134 8.97 7.61 -9.51
N SER A 135 8.36 6.58 -8.95
CA SER A 135 7.00 6.66 -8.41
C SER A 135 7.03 6.61 -6.89
N ALA A 136 6.27 7.46 -6.21
CA ALA A 136 6.18 7.52 -4.75
C ALA A 136 4.94 6.78 -4.21
N GLY A 137 5.10 5.84 -3.28
CA GLY A 137 3.96 5.15 -2.65
C GLY A 137 3.77 5.50 -1.18
N ALA A 138 2.65 6.13 -0.79
CA ALA A 138 2.28 6.35 0.61
C ALA A 138 1.60 5.11 1.21
N LEU A 139 2.28 3.95 1.14
CA LEU A 139 1.70 2.65 1.47
C LEU A 139 2.10 2.09 2.84
N LEU A 140 3.20 2.55 3.45
CA LEU A 140 3.81 1.75 4.51
C LEU A 140 3.34 2.11 5.91
N ALA A 141 3.00 3.36 6.30
CA ALA A 141 2.61 3.61 7.70
C ALA A 141 1.52 4.67 7.93
N GLY A 142 0.38 4.24 8.46
CA GLY A 142 -0.70 5.15 8.87
C GLY A 142 -1.74 5.39 7.77
N ASP A 143 -2.99 5.54 8.19
CA ASP A 143 -4.10 5.74 7.26
C ASP A 143 -4.33 7.23 6.97
N PRO A 144 -4.44 7.65 5.69
CA PRO A 144 -4.70 9.03 5.30
C PRO A 144 -5.97 9.64 5.94
N SER A 145 -6.94 8.82 6.32
CA SER A 145 -8.19 9.29 6.94
C SER A 145 -7.98 10.04 8.25
N TYR A 146 -6.81 9.93 8.88
CA TYR A 146 -6.53 10.61 10.15
C TYR A 146 -5.67 11.87 10.01
N SER A 147 -5.37 12.30 8.79
CA SER A 147 -4.57 13.50 8.54
C SER A 147 -5.42 14.63 7.92
N PRO A 148 -5.33 15.87 8.44
CA PRO A 148 -5.99 17.03 7.85
C PRO A 148 -5.27 17.56 6.59
N HIS A 149 -4.11 17.01 6.22
CA HIS A 149 -3.23 17.56 5.20
C HIS A 149 -3.23 16.77 3.87
N ILE A 150 -4.08 15.75 3.73
CA ILE A 150 -3.99 14.80 2.62
C ILE A 150 -4.04 15.47 1.24
N ALA A 151 -4.93 16.44 1.04
CA ALA A 151 -5.03 17.13 -0.25
C ALA A 151 -3.73 17.88 -0.59
N GLU A 152 -3.12 18.55 0.39
CA GLU A 152 -1.85 19.26 0.24
C GLU A 152 -0.68 18.30 0.04
N LEU A 153 -0.66 17.18 0.77
CA LEU A 153 0.38 16.16 0.63
C LEU A 153 0.38 15.57 -0.79
N ILE A 154 -0.78 15.22 -1.35
CA ILE A 154 -0.91 14.73 -2.74
C ILE A 154 -0.34 15.77 -3.73
N ALA A 155 -0.72 17.04 -3.56
CA ALA A 155 -0.24 18.12 -4.44
C ALA A 155 1.26 18.36 -4.33
N THR A 156 1.84 18.16 -3.15
CA THR A 156 3.28 18.30 -2.92
C THR A 156 4.08 17.23 -3.63
N VAL A 157 3.60 15.98 -3.65
CA VAL A 157 4.29 14.88 -4.35
C VAL A 157 4.40 15.16 -5.85
N ALA A 158 3.36 15.73 -6.46
CA ALA A 158 3.37 16.09 -7.89
C ALA A 158 4.40 17.16 -8.27
N GLN A 159 4.90 17.92 -7.30
CA GLN A 159 5.90 18.97 -7.48
C GLN A 159 7.33 18.48 -7.24
N ILE A 160 7.53 17.20 -6.88
CA ILE A 160 8.87 16.65 -6.68
C ILE A 160 9.49 16.36 -8.06
N PRO A 161 10.66 16.95 -8.38
CA PRO A 161 11.36 16.64 -9.63
C PRO A 161 11.63 15.14 -9.75
N GLY A 162 11.40 14.58 -10.93
CA GLY A 162 11.57 13.13 -11.18
C GLY A 162 10.43 12.25 -10.68
N CYS A 163 9.51 12.75 -9.86
CA CYS A 163 8.38 11.97 -9.36
C CYS A 163 7.24 11.92 -10.39
N ASP A 164 7.16 10.85 -11.18
CA ASP A 164 6.18 10.72 -12.27
C ASP A 164 4.79 10.29 -11.81
N SER A 165 4.71 9.59 -10.69
CA SER A 165 3.45 9.09 -10.18
C SER A 165 3.47 8.91 -8.68
N CYS A 166 2.28 8.90 -8.08
CA CYS A 166 2.14 8.52 -6.70
C CYS A 166 0.96 7.58 -6.47
N ARG A 167 1.01 6.84 -5.36
CA ARG A 167 -0.09 5.98 -4.92
C ARG A 167 -0.50 6.30 -3.49
N TRP A 168 -1.79 6.54 -3.30
CA TRP A 168 -2.41 6.80 -2.00
C TRP A 168 -3.40 5.69 -1.67
N SER A 169 -3.33 5.15 -0.46
CA SER A 169 -4.22 4.08 -0.01
C SER A 169 -4.86 4.44 1.31
N THR A 170 -6.15 4.13 1.47
CA THR A 170 -6.88 4.32 2.72
C THR A 170 -7.83 3.16 2.99
N ILE A 171 -8.13 2.86 4.24
CA ILE A 171 -9.25 1.99 4.64
C ILE A 171 -10.61 2.71 4.52
N ALA A 172 -10.59 4.01 4.22
CA ALA A 172 -11.74 4.92 4.20
C ALA A 172 -12.42 4.99 5.58
N ALA A 173 -11.64 5.32 6.61
CA ALA A 173 -12.20 5.54 7.94
C ALA A 173 -13.09 6.79 7.94
N ASP A 174 -14.24 6.66 8.59
CA ASP A 174 -15.20 7.75 8.70
C ASP A 174 -14.77 8.70 9.83
N THR A 175 -13.95 9.68 9.45
CA THR A 175 -13.38 10.71 10.31
C THR A 175 -13.86 12.10 9.90
N LEU A 176 -13.51 13.11 10.70
CA LEU A 176 -13.82 14.51 10.39
C LEU A 176 -13.12 15.04 9.13
N TYR A 177 -12.13 14.34 8.59
CA TYR A 177 -11.31 14.83 7.47
C TYR A 177 -11.79 14.38 6.09
N ASN A 178 -12.78 13.48 6.02
CA ASN A 178 -13.32 12.91 4.78
C ASN A 178 -12.23 12.63 3.71
N VAL A 179 -11.52 11.53 3.89
CA VAL A 179 -10.35 11.19 3.06
C VAL A 179 -10.66 11.13 1.56
N LEU A 180 -11.88 10.74 1.18
CA LEU A 180 -12.27 10.61 -0.23
C LEU A 180 -12.40 11.97 -0.90
N GLU A 181 -12.92 12.97 -0.18
CA GLU A 181 -12.95 14.35 -0.67
C GLU A 181 -11.53 14.96 -0.68
N ALA A 182 -10.70 14.65 0.32
CA ALA A 182 -9.31 15.08 0.34
C ALA A 182 -8.50 14.49 -0.84
N PHE A 183 -8.74 13.23 -1.21
CA PHE A 183 -8.18 12.60 -2.41
C PHE A 183 -8.62 13.35 -3.67
N ARG A 184 -9.91 13.67 -3.80
CA ARG A 184 -10.45 14.42 -4.94
C ARG A 184 -9.79 15.79 -5.08
N LEU A 185 -9.73 16.56 -3.99
CA LEU A 185 -9.09 17.88 -3.96
C LEU A 185 -7.59 17.79 -4.26
N GLY A 186 -6.91 16.80 -3.68
CA GLY A 186 -5.50 16.53 -3.92
C GLY A 186 -5.21 16.19 -5.39
N ALA A 187 -6.04 15.34 -6.02
CA ALA A 187 -5.92 15.00 -7.44
C ALA A 187 -6.03 16.23 -8.35
N VAL A 188 -7.00 17.11 -8.09
CA VAL A 188 -7.16 18.37 -8.84
C VAL A 188 -5.92 19.25 -8.67
N LYS A 189 -5.44 19.43 -7.43
CA LYS A 189 -4.24 20.24 -7.16
C LYS A 189 -2.98 19.65 -7.81
N ALA A 190 -2.81 18.32 -7.78
CA ALA A 190 -1.70 17.62 -8.42
C ALA A 190 -1.70 17.82 -9.94
N ASN A 191 -2.85 17.65 -10.60
CA ASN A 191 -2.97 17.86 -12.05
C ASN A 191 -2.66 19.30 -12.45
N VAL A 192 -3.06 20.29 -11.63
CA VAL A 192 -2.74 21.71 -11.87
C VAL A 192 -1.24 21.98 -11.69
N ALA A 193 -0.63 21.36 -10.68
CA ALA A 193 0.80 21.55 -10.41
C ALA A 193 1.70 20.87 -11.45
N ASN A 194 1.32 19.68 -11.91
CA ASN A 194 2.05 18.92 -12.91
C ASN A 194 1.09 17.99 -13.69
N PRO A 195 0.65 18.38 -14.91
CA PRO A 195 -0.26 17.56 -15.73
C PRO A 195 0.30 16.20 -16.16
N ASN A 196 1.63 16.03 -16.12
CA ASN A 196 2.28 14.77 -16.45
C ASN A 196 2.40 13.84 -15.23
N HIS A 197 2.14 14.34 -14.02
CA HIS A 197 2.18 13.52 -12.82
C HIS A 197 0.90 12.70 -12.66
N THR A 198 1.05 11.41 -12.37
CA THR A 198 -0.10 10.51 -12.21
C THR A 198 -0.38 10.19 -10.75
N ALA A 199 -1.47 10.73 -10.19
CA ALA A 199 -1.96 10.32 -8.87
C ALA A 199 -2.89 9.10 -8.97
N ASN A 200 -2.51 7.99 -8.32
CA ASN A 200 -3.29 6.76 -8.25
C ASN A 200 -3.87 6.57 -6.85
N PHE A 201 -5.12 6.12 -6.78
CA PHE A 201 -5.85 5.99 -5.52
C PHE A 201 -6.27 4.54 -5.28
N GLN A 202 -6.24 4.15 -4.01
CA GLN A 202 -6.67 2.85 -3.55
C GLN A 202 -7.54 3.00 -2.30
N VAL A 203 -8.56 2.16 -2.20
CA VAL A 203 -9.22 1.87 -0.94
C VAL A 203 -8.99 0.40 -0.56
N SER A 204 -8.47 0.18 0.65
CA SER A 204 -8.31 -1.14 1.26
C SER A 204 -9.64 -1.57 1.84
N VAL A 205 -10.45 -2.21 1.02
CA VAL A 205 -11.84 -2.60 1.33
C VAL A 205 -11.87 -3.85 2.19
N HIS A 206 -11.03 -4.85 1.89
CA HIS A 206 -10.88 -6.14 2.60
C HIS A 206 -12.11 -7.08 2.61
N SER A 207 -13.34 -6.58 2.53
CA SER A 207 -14.57 -7.37 2.47
C SER A 207 -15.73 -6.57 1.85
N THR A 208 -16.66 -7.24 1.18
CA THR A 208 -17.92 -6.59 0.76
C THR A 208 -18.94 -6.49 1.90
N ASN A 209 -18.72 -7.22 3.00
CA ASN A 209 -19.55 -7.15 4.20
C ASN A 209 -19.03 -6.08 5.17
N HIS A 210 -19.84 -5.08 5.48
CA HIS A 210 -19.43 -3.95 6.33
C HIS A 210 -18.90 -4.36 7.72
N ALA A 211 -19.56 -5.29 8.40
CA ALA A 211 -19.12 -5.73 9.72
C ALA A 211 -17.74 -6.40 9.67
N LEU A 212 -17.49 -7.21 8.64
CA LEU A 212 -16.17 -7.80 8.42
C LEU A 212 -15.11 -6.75 8.02
N ARG A 213 -15.48 -5.68 7.29
CA ARG A 213 -14.56 -4.56 7.02
C ARG A 213 -14.10 -3.88 8.32
N VAL A 214 -15.04 -3.56 9.19
CA VAL A 214 -14.79 -2.96 10.51
C VAL A 214 -13.92 -3.90 11.35
N GLN A 215 -14.24 -5.18 11.40
CA GLN A 215 -13.44 -6.17 12.12
C GLN A 215 -12.01 -6.27 11.58
N HIS A 216 -11.85 -6.33 10.25
CA HIS A 216 -10.54 -6.45 9.62
C HIS A 216 -9.67 -5.22 9.85
N THR A 217 -10.26 -4.03 9.94
CA THR A 217 -9.52 -2.76 10.08
C THR A 217 -9.31 -2.32 11.53
N GLY A 218 -10.05 -2.92 12.48
CA GLY A 218 -9.98 -2.57 13.89
C GLY A 218 -10.50 -1.16 14.22
N VAL A 219 -11.25 -0.52 13.31
CA VAL A 219 -11.82 0.83 13.52
C VAL A 219 -13.32 0.76 13.74
N THR A 220 -13.89 1.77 14.40
CA THR A 220 -15.32 1.77 14.77
C THR A 220 -16.26 2.12 13.61
N ARG A 221 -15.81 2.95 12.66
CA ARG A 221 -16.62 3.42 11.53
C ARG A 221 -15.80 3.52 10.25
N LEU A 222 -16.38 3.05 9.17
CA LEU A 222 -15.86 3.14 7.82
C LEU A 222 -16.91 3.78 6.91
N LEU A 223 -16.45 4.49 5.88
CA LEU A 223 -17.34 4.99 4.84
C LEU A 223 -18.01 3.82 4.09
N PRO A 224 -19.29 3.97 3.71
CA PRO A 224 -20.04 2.94 2.99
C PRO A 224 -19.46 2.71 1.58
N LEU A 225 -19.73 1.53 1.00
CA LEU A 225 -19.18 1.18 -0.31
C LEU A 225 -19.68 2.12 -1.41
N GLU A 226 -20.90 2.63 -1.28
CA GLU A 226 -21.52 3.58 -2.22
C GLU A 226 -20.79 4.92 -2.26
N GLU A 227 -20.25 5.38 -1.12
CA GLU A 227 -19.42 6.59 -1.08
C GLU A 227 -18.06 6.35 -1.73
N ILE A 228 -17.46 5.18 -1.49
CA ILE A 228 -16.23 4.77 -2.16
C ILE A 228 -16.45 4.68 -3.67
N ALA A 229 -17.57 4.13 -4.13
CA ALA A 229 -17.91 4.04 -5.55
C ALA A 229 -18.08 5.41 -6.20
N ARG A 230 -18.74 6.36 -5.51
CA ARG A 230 -18.86 7.74 -5.98
C ARG A 230 -17.49 8.43 -6.08
N ALA A 231 -16.62 8.21 -5.11
CA ALA A 231 -15.25 8.73 -5.14
C ALA A 231 -14.46 8.12 -6.30
N ALA A 232 -14.60 6.81 -6.57
CA ALA A 232 -13.95 6.12 -7.68
C ALA A 232 -14.28 6.80 -9.02
N LYS A 233 -15.57 7.02 -9.29
CA LYS A 233 -16.04 7.69 -10.51
C LYS A 233 -15.50 9.12 -10.63
N ASN A 234 -15.55 9.89 -9.54
CA ASN A 234 -15.05 11.27 -9.53
C ASN A 234 -13.54 11.33 -9.79
N LEU A 235 -12.77 10.46 -9.11
CA LEU A 235 -11.33 10.38 -9.27
C LEU A 235 -10.94 9.92 -10.67
N HIS A 236 -11.65 8.94 -11.24
CA HIS A 236 -11.44 8.50 -12.62
C HIS A 236 -11.65 9.65 -13.62
N GLY A 237 -12.69 10.48 -13.45
CA GLY A 237 -12.91 11.66 -14.27
C GLY A 237 -11.83 12.75 -14.15
N ILE A 238 -11.08 12.78 -13.03
CA ILE A 238 -10.00 13.76 -12.80
C ILE A 238 -8.66 13.22 -13.29
N THR A 239 -8.32 11.98 -12.98
CA THR A 239 -6.99 11.42 -13.22
C THR A 239 -6.92 10.56 -14.48
N GLY A 240 -8.05 10.15 -15.05
CA GLY A 240 -8.09 9.14 -16.11
C GLY A 240 -7.65 7.75 -15.64
N ARG A 241 -7.55 7.51 -14.33
CA ARG A 241 -7.12 6.24 -13.74
C ARG A 241 -8.21 5.62 -12.88
N LYS A 242 -8.38 4.31 -13.01
CA LYS A 242 -9.28 3.53 -12.15
C LYS A 242 -8.78 3.52 -10.72
N MET A 243 -9.70 3.64 -9.75
CA MET A 243 -9.37 3.48 -8.34
C MET A 243 -9.24 1.99 -7.99
N SER A 244 -8.18 1.62 -7.27
CA SER A 244 -7.98 0.25 -6.83
C SER A 244 -8.82 -0.08 -5.60
N LEU A 245 -9.55 -1.18 -5.62
CA LEU A 245 -10.20 -1.78 -4.45
C LEU A 245 -9.33 -2.96 -3.98
N SER A 246 -8.61 -2.77 -2.89
CA SER A 246 -7.68 -3.77 -2.37
C SER A 246 -8.35 -4.68 -1.37
N PHE A 247 -8.18 -5.99 -1.57
CA PHE A 247 -8.68 -7.04 -0.72
C PHE A 247 -7.51 -7.88 -0.20
N VAL A 248 -7.25 -7.77 1.09
CA VAL A 248 -6.35 -8.68 1.79
C VAL A 248 -7.10 -9.98 2.07
N LEU A 249 -6.58 -11.10 1.58
CA LEU A 249 -7.26 -12.38 1.57
C LEU A 249 -6.68 -13.36 2.59
N HIS A 250 -7.55 -13.87 3.45
CA HIS A 250 -7.32 -14.93 4.42
C HIS A 250 -8.53 -15.90 4.38
N ALA A 251 -8.49 -17.00 5.13
CA ALA A 251 -9.53 -18.03 5.13
C ALA A 251 -10.95 -17.49 5.40
N GLY A 252 -11.04 -16.45 6.24
CA GLY A 252 -12.28 -15.79 6.63
C GLY A 252 -12.73 -14.64 5.71
N SER A 253 -11.99 -14.32 4.64
CA SER A 253 -12.36 -13.22 3.75
C SER A 253 -13.69 -13.49 3.05
N VAL A 254 -14.52 -12.45 2.91
CA VAL A 254 -15.80 -12.50 2.21
C VAL A 254 -15.84 -11.41 1.16
N ILE A 255 -15.91 -11.83 -0.09
CA ILE A 255 -15.99 -10.94 -1.26
C ILE A 255 -17.10 -11.48 -2.13
N ASP A 256 -18.17 -10.71 -2.23
CA ASP A 256 -19.35 -11.04 -3.02
C ASP A 256 -19.27 -10.31 -4.38
N PRO A 257 -19.06 -11.03 -5.50
CA PRO A 257 -19.05 -10.44 -6.83
C PRO A 257 -20.36 -9.72 -7.19
N GLU A 258 -21.50 -10.18 -6.71
CA GLU A 258 -22.79 -9.54 -7.00
C GLU A 258 -22.87 -8.16 -6.35
N GLU A 259 -22.47 -8.06 -5.09
CA GLU A 259 -22.35 -6.80 -4.37
C GLU A 259 -21.35 -5.85 -5.04
N LEU A 260 -20.20 -6.36 -5.51
CA LEU A 260 -19.25 -5.55 -6.26
C LEU A 260 -19.87 -5.01 -7.56
N ASN A 261 -20.59 -5.83 -8.32
CA ASN A 261 -21.25 -5.44 -9.56
C ASN A 261 -22.40 -4.46 -9.35
N ARG A 262 -23.12 -4.60 -8.24
CA ARG A 262 -24.17 -3.66 -7.84
C ARG A 262 -23.60 -2.29 -7.48
N THR A 263 -22.46 -2.25 -6.81
CA THR A 263 -21.96 -1.03 -6.16
C THR A 263 -20.86 -0.32 -6.97
N PHE A 264 -19.97 -1.05 -7.65
CA PHE A 264 -18.80 -0.49 -8.33
C PHE A 264 -18.82 -0.73 -9.84
N SER A 265 -18.66 0.35 -10.60
CA SER A 265 -18.46 0.29 -12.05
C SER A 265 -17.11 -0.35 -12.42
N PRO A 266 -17.06 -1.30 -13.37
CA PRO A 266 -15.80 -1.84 -13.88
C PRO A 266 -14.96 -0.81 -14.65
N ASP A 267 -15.58 0.29 -15.11
CA ASP A 267 -14.87 1.36 -15.80
C ASP A 267 -14.11 2.28 -14.85
N ASP A 268 -14.55 2.38 -13.59
CA ASP A 268 -13.98 3.30 -12.60
C ASP A 268 -13.09 2.59 -11.57
N THR A 269 -13.12 1.26 -11.54
CA THR A 269 -12.45 0.48 -10.49
C THR A 269 -11.66 -0.71 -11.02
N ILE A 270 -10.60 -1.03 -10.30
CA ILE A 270 -9.83 -2.28 -10.46
C ILE A 270 -9.81 -3.04 -9.14
N ILE A 271 -9.92 -4.36 -9.20
CA ILE A 271 -9.86 -5.23 -8.01
C ILE A 271 -8.42 -5.68 -7.79
N SER A 272 -7.87 -5.48 -6.60
CA SER A 272 -6.55 -6.00 -6.22
C SER A 272 -6.73 -7.09 -5.17
N LEU A 273 -6.40 -8.34 -5.53
CA LEU A 273 -6.46 -9.50 -4.65
C LEU A 273 -5.08 -9.75 -4.06
N ARG A 274 -4.98 -9.76 -2.72
CA ARG A 274 -3.71 -9.85 -1.99
C ARG A 274 -3.77 -10.93 -0.91
N PRO A 275 -3.45 -12.19 -1.21
CA PRO A 275 -3.37 -13.22 -0.18
C PRO A 275 -2.31 -12.87 0.85
N ILE A 276 -2.61 -13.11 2.12
CA ILE A 276 -1.66 -13.00 3.21
C ILE A 276 -1.42 -14.36 3.86
N TYR A 277 -0.20 -14.53 4.35
CA TYR A 277 0.22 -15.64 5.17
C TYR A 277 0.80 -15.04 6.45
N SER A 278 0.11 -15.30 7.57
CA SER A 278 0.53 -14.84 8.89
C SER A 278 0.38 -15.97 9.91
N SER A 279 1.01 -15.78 11.07
CA SER A 279 0.88 -16.73 12.18
C SER A 279 -0.51 -16.69 12.83
N THR A 280 -1.26 -15.62 12.59
CA THR A 280 -2.52 -15.27 13.25
C THR A 280 -3.74 -15.50 12.36
N THR A 281 -3.55 -15.67 11.04
CA THR A 281 -4.63 -15.98 10.10
C THR A 281 -4.26 -17.11 9.14
N HIS A 282 -5.22 -18.03 8.93
CA HIS A 282 -5.06 -19.06 7.90
C HIS A 282 -5.18 -18.44 6.51
N PRO A 283 -4.40 -18.92 5.52
CA PRO A 283 -4.50 -18.43 4.15
C PRO A 283 -5.85 -18.77 3.52
N ILE A 284 -6.23 -18.00 2.49
CA ILE A 284 -7.42 -18.32 1.68
C ILE A 284 -7.22 -19.65 0.94
N ASP A 285 -8.27 -20.46 0.84
CA ASP A 285 -8.26 -21.68 0.04
C ASP A 285 -7.93 -21.36 -1.44
N PRO A 286 -6.92 -22.00 -2.06
CA PRO A 286 -6.53 -21.78 -3.44
C PRO A 286 -7.67 -21.92 -4.45
N ASN A 287 -8.52 -22.95 -4.31
CA ASN A 287 -9.61 -23.20 -5.25
C ASN A 287 -10.69 -22.11 -5.14
N ARG A 288 -10.98 -21.67 -3.91
CA ARG A 288 -11.90 -20.56 -3.65
C ARG A 288 -11.36 -19.24 -4.24
N LEU A 289 -10.06 -19.00 -4.14
CA LEU A 289 -9.42 -17.84 -4.76
C LEU A 289 -9.49 -17.89 -6.30
N ILE A 290 -9.20 -19.04 -6.91
CA ILE A 290 -9.33 -19.25 -8.36
C ILE A 290 -10.77 -19.07 -8.83
N ALA A 291 -11.75 -19.60 -8.10
CA ALA A 291 -13.15 -19.43 -8.40
C ALA A 291 -13.58 -17.94 -8.32
N LEU A 292 -13.16 -17.23 -7.28
CA LEU A 292 -13.41 -15.79 -7.13
C LEU A 292 -12.78 -15.00 -8.29
N TYR A 293 -11.49 -15.23 -8.57
CA TYR A 293 -10.78 -14.56 -9.66
C TYR A 293 -11.48 -14.77 -11.00
N SER A 294 -11.79 -16.03 -11.34
CA SER A 294 -12.46 -16.39 -12.59
C SER A 294 -13.83 -15.73 -12.69
N ARG A 295 -14.59 -15.68 -11.59
CA ARG A 295 -15.89 -15.00 -11.58
C ARG A 295 -15.75 -13.50 -11.84
N LEU A 296 -14.85 -12.82 -11.14
CA LEU A 296 -14.62 -11.37 -11.32
C LEU A 296 -14.20 -11.03 -12.77
N ARG A 297 -13.34 -11.86 -13.37
CA ARG A 297 -12.92 -11.70 -14.78
C ARG A 297 -14.07 -11.93 -15.75
N ASN A 298 -14.89 -12.96 -15.53
CA ASN A 298 -16.08 -13.23 -16.35
C ASN A 298 -17.12 -12.10 -16.26
N ASP A 299 -17.17 -11.40 -15.12
CA ASP A 299 -18.00 -10.21 -14.92
C ASP A 299 -17.39 -8.94 -15.58
N GLY A 300 -16.30 -9.07 -16.34
CA GLY A 300 -15.66 -7.99 -17.09
C GLY A 300 -14.75 -7.07 -16.25
N ARG A 301 -14.38 -7.47 -15.04
CA ARG A 301 -13.54 -6.64 -14.16
C ARG A 301 -12.07 -6.77 -14.48
N ASP A 302 -11.36 -5.66 -14.32
CA ASP A 302 -9.91 -5.70 -14.15
C ASP A 302 -9.57 -6.23 -12.75
N VAL A 303 -8.68 -7.21 -12.71
CA VAL A 303 -8.24 -7.88 -11.49
C VAL A 303 -6.71 -7.99 -11.51
N VAL A 304 -6.08 -7.45 -10.48
CA VAL A 304 -4.65 -7.60 -10.21
C VAL A 304 -4.46 -8.63 -9.11
N TYR A 305 -3.60 -9.60 -9.35
CA TYR A 305 -3.16 -10.55 -8.35
C TYR A 305 -1.82 -10.12 -7.78
N MET A 306 -1.78 -9.72 -6.51
CA MET A 306 -0.51 -9.49 -5.84
C MET A 306 -0.19 -10.73 -5.00
N PRO A 307 0.72 -11.61 -5.46
CA PRO A 307 1.09 -12.78 -4.68
C PRO A 307 1.68 -12.34 -3.34
N PRO A 308 1.66 -13.20 -2.31
CA PRO A 308 2.58 -13.02 -1.20
C PRO A 308 4.02 -12.98 -1.73
N SER A 309 4.90 -12.21 -1.08
CA SER A 309 6.33 -12.26 -1.40
C SER A 309 6.80 -13.71 -1.30
N GLN A 310 7.53 -14.22 -2.29
CA GLN A 310 8.07 -15.59 -2.28
C GLN A 310 9.54 -15.51 -1.87
N ASP A 311 9.99 -16.38 -0.96
CA ASP A 311 11.34 -16.35 -0.37
C ASP A 311 12.48 -16.72 -1.35
N GLY A 312 12.22 -16.73 -2.65
CA GLY A 312 13.19 -17.06 -3.69
C GLY A 312 13.56 -18.55 -3.77
N THR A 313 13.09 -19.40 -2.86
CA THR A 313 13.37 -20.85 -2.86
C THR A 313 12.72 -21.56 -4.04
N ILE A 314 13.27 -22.71 -4.44
CA ILE A 314 12.76 -23.54 -5.56
C ILE A 314 11.29 -23.94 -5.34
N ASP A 315 10.84 -23.99 -4.09
CA ASP A 315 9.47 -24.35 -3.69
C ASP A 315 8.50 -23.15 -3.65
N GLY A 316 8.98 -21.91 -3.84
CA GLY A 316 8.14 -20.71 -3.94
C GLY A 316 7.29 -20.42 -2.70
N ARG A 317 7.75 -20.80 -1.50
CA ARG A 317 6.95 -20.65 -0.28
C ARG A 317 6.67 -19.17 0.00
N PRO A 318 5.43 -18.82 0.37
CA PRO A 318 5.11 -17.48 0.82
C PRO A 318 6.01 -17.06 2.00
N ILE A 319 6.62 -15.89 1.91
CA ILE A 319 7.22 -15.20 3.05
C ILE A 319 6.06 -14.88 4.00
N GLU A 320 6.01 -15.58 5.14
CA GLU A 320 5.18 -15.14 6.25
C GLU A 320 5.59 -13.73 6.63
N LEU A 321 4.65 -12.80 6.80
CA LEU A 321 4.93 -11.40 7.15
C LEU A 321 5.77 -11.25 8.44
N HIS A 322 5.80 -12.29 9.29
CA HIS A 322 6.65 -12.35 10.49
C HIS A 322 8.12 -12.72 10.19
N ASN A 323 8.42 -13.38 9.08
CA ASN A 323 9.77 -13.75 8.68
C ASN A 323 10.58 -12.58 8.12
N MET A 324 9.93 -11.49 7.70
CA MET A 324 10.62 -10.23 7.43
C MET A 324 11.16 -9.58 8.72
N ARG A 325 10.67 -9.99 9.90
CA ARG A 325 11.11 -9.47 11.20
C ARG A 325 12.03 -10.44 11.96
N SER A 326 11.83 -11.75 11.87
CA SER A 326 12.66 -12.74 12.58
C SER A 326 14.07 -12.92 12.02
N GLN A 327 14.31 -12.66 10.73
CA GLN A 327 15.67 -12.72 10.16
C GLN A 327 16.55 -11.52 10.55
N SER A 328 16.00 -10.56 11.28
CA SER A 328 16.74 -9.41 11.81
C SER A 328 17.31 -9.61 13.22
N LEU A 329 17.11 -10.80 13.79
CA LEU A 329 17.70 -11.24 15.06
C LEU A 329 18.73 -12.33 14.80
N GLY A 330 19.74 -12.00 13.99
CA GLY A 330 21.01 -12.72 14.04
C GLY A 330 21.67 -12.44 15.38
N LEU A 331 21.66 -13.45 16.25
CA LEU A 331 22.80 -13.72 17.13
C LEU A 331 24.08 -13.89 16.30
#